data_AF-O25227-F1
#
_entry.id   AF-O25227-F1
#
_cell.length_a   1.000
_cell.length_b   1.000
_cell.length_c   1.000
_cell.angle_alpha   90.00
_cell.angle_beta   90.00
_cell.angle_gamma   90.00
#
_symmetry.space_group_name_H-M   'P 1'
#
loop_
_entity.id
_entity.type
_entity.pdbx_description
1 polymer ?
#
loop_
_entity_poly.entity_id
_entity_poly.type
_entity_poly.pdbx_seq_one_letter_code
_entity_poly.pdbx_strand_id
1 'polypeptide(L)'
;MHISEVKTAFKIADVEYVKDSTKLNFNYLKDLKDENNQPLSQNILTQNVARVYLIVVNGEIKKIGGSQADGGIKSTLNIYKDGGVKGRPNIRSFGVWYFLYHTILTGAKIEFYMIYQPNFETQVKGLFGFCAIKDASISYKLLEQACLTDYRNNSNDALPEWNVQEQGKD
;
A
#
# COMPACT_ATOMS: atom_id res chain seq x y z
N MET A 1 1.06 -6.63 15.16
CA MET A 1 0.64 -7.77 14.33
C MET A 1 1.77 -8.02 13.34
N HIS A 2 2.24 -9.26 13.32
CA HIS A 2 3.38 -9.62 12.51
C HIS A 2 2.93 -9.98 11.08
N ILE A 3 3.71 -9.58 10.08
CA ILE A 3 3.36 -9.78 8.66
C ILE A 3 3.24 -11.26 8.28
N SER A 4 3.93 -12.15 8.98
CA SER A 4 3.83 -13.60 8.75
C SER A 4 2.46 -14.19 9.06
N GLU A 5 1.60 -13.48 9.79
CA GLU A 5 0.23 -13.89 10.09
C GLU A 5 -0.73 -13.58 8.93
N VAL A 6 -0.33 -12.67 8.03
CA VAL A 6 -1.17 -12.23 6.90
C VAL A 6 -1.05 -13.22 5.73
N LYS A 7 -2.19 -13.75 5.29
CA LYS A 7 -2.26 -14.82 4.28
C LYS A 7 -2.51 -14.35 2.85
N THR A 8 -2.93 -13.10 2.67
CA THR A 8 -3.38 -12.56 1.37
C THR A 8 -2.45 -11.49 0.82
N ALA A 9 -1.38 -11.17 1.55
CA ALA A 9 -0.42 -10.15 1.17
C ALA A 9 0.85 -10.78 0.62
N PHE A 10 1.45 -10.12 -0.36
CA PHE A 10 2.77 -10.47 -0.87
C PHE A 10 3.71 -9.27 -0.86
N LYS A 11 4.99 -9.53 -0.67
CA LYS A 11 6.02 -8.48 -0.63
C LYS A 11 6.22 -7.89 -2.03
N ILE A 12 6.38 -6.57 -2.11
CA ILE A 12 6.60 -5.86 -3.37
C ILE A 12 7.89 -5.03 -3.41
N ALA A 13 8.38 -4.55 -2.27
CA ALA A 13 9.58 -3.73 -2.21
C ALA A 13 10.26 -3.72 -0.84
N ASP A 14 11.56 -3.49 -0.85
CA ASP A 14 12.35 -3.06 0.31
C ASP A 14 12.61 -1.56 0.23
N VAL A 15 12.71 -0.88 1.38
CA VAL A 15 13.17 0.51 1.44
C VAL A 15 14.64 0.55 1.81
N GLU A 16 15.40 1.41 1.15
CA GLU A 16 16.81 1.63 1.37
C GLU A 16 17.09 3.11 1.63
N TYR A 17 17.98 3.37 2.59
CA TYR A 17 18.48 4.70 2.87
C TYR A 17 19.50 5.12 1.82
N VAL A 18 19.28 6.27 1.19
CA VAL A 18 20.27 6.88 0.29
C VAL A 18 21.18 7.78 1.11
N LYS A 19 22.46 7.39 1.22
CA LYS A 19 23.46 8.14 1.99
C LYS A 19 23.46 9.62 1.58
N ASP A 20 23.47 10.49 2.59
CA ASP A 20 23.51 11.95 2.45
C ASP A 20 22.31 12.53 1.68
N SER A 21 21.16 11.82 1.69
CA SER A 21 19.92 12.26 1.07
C SER A 21 18.72 12.11 2.00
N THR A 22 17.74 12.97 1.82
CA THR A 22 16.39 12.81 2.41
C THR A 22 15.50 11.89 1.57
N LYS A 23 15.96 11.48 0.39
CA LYS A 23 15.24 10.55 -0.47
C LYS A 23 15.44 9.13 0.01
N LEU A 24 14.35 8.38 0.01
CA LEU A 24 14.36 6.95 0.18
C LEU A 24 14.45 6.28 -1.19
N ASN A 25 15.07 5.12 -1.25
CA ASN A 25 15.02 4.27 -2.43
C ASN A 25 14.06 3.10 -2.19
N PHE A 26 13.24 2.78 -3.19
CA PHE A 26 12.26 1.69 -3.13
C PHE A 26 12.70 0.62 -4.11
N ASN A 27 13.27 -0.46 -3.57
CA ASN A 27 13.80 -1.57 -4.32
C ASN A 27 12.69 -2.60 -4.56
N TYR A 28 12.01 -2.45 -5.70
CA TYR A 28 10.95 -3.39 -6.10
C TYR A 28 11.53 -4.77 -6.43
N LEU A 29 10.84 -5.82 -5.99
CA LEU A 29 11.20 -7.20 -6.28
C LEU A 29 11.10 -7.48 -7.79
N LYS A 30 12.17 -8.05 -8.37
CA LYS A 30 12.19 -8.48 -9.78
C LYS A 30 11.36 -9.75 -10.01
N ASP A 31 11.43 -10.68 -9.05
CA ASP A 31 10.69 -11.92 -9.07
C ASP A 31 9.50 -11.79 -8.12
N LEU A 32 8.40 -11.21 -8.60
CA LEU A 32 7.18 -11.10 -7.82
C LEU A 32 6.49 -12.45 -7.75
N LYS A 33 5.98 -12.75 -6.57
CA LYS A 33 5.10 -13.87 -6.32
C LYS A 33 3.88 -13.38 -5.57
N ASP A 34 2.74 -13.98 -5.84
CA ASP A 34 1.53 -13.75 -5.06
C ASP A 34 1.62 -14.42 -3.68
N GLU A 35 0.56 -14.30 -2.89
CA GLU A 35 0.46 -14.89 -1.55
C GLU A 35 0.55 -16.43 -1.53
N ASN A 36 0.33 -17.08 -2.67
CA ASN A 36 0.40 -18.53 -2.86
C ASN A 36 1.74 -18.97 -3.50
N ASN A 37 2.75 -18.08 -3.50
CA ASN A 37 4.05 -18.28 -4.12
C ASN A 37 4.02 -18.50 -5.65
N GLN A 38 2.92 -18.15 -6.33
CA GLN A 38 2.85 -18.24 -7.79
C GLN A 38 3.51 -17.02 -8.43
N PRO A 39 4.26 -17.20 -9.53
CA PRO A 39 4.86 -16.07 -10.25
C PRO A 39 3.82 -15.04 -10.68
N LEU A 40 4.10 -13.77 -10.43
CA LEU A 40 3.21 -12.66 -10.74
C LEU A 40 3.88 -11.70 -11.73
N SER A 41 3.11 -11.20 -12.70
CA SER A 41 3.63 -10.25 -13.70
C SER A 41 4.04 -8.92 -13.03
N GLN A 42 5.18 -8.37 -13.44
CA GLN A 42 5.64 -7.03 -13.04
C GLN A 42 4.62 -5.92 -13.33
N ASN A 43 3.74 -6.12 -14.32
CA ASN A 43 2.72 -5.15 -14.70
C ASN A 43 1.76 -4.82 -13.56
N ILE A 44 1.57 -5.73 -12.59
CA ILE A 44 0.68 -5.48 -11.45
C ILE A 44 1.12 -4.26 -10.62
N LEU A 45 2.42 -3.96 -10.62
CA LEU A 45 2.97 -2.81 -9.88
C LEU A 45 2.56 -1.46 -10.49
N THR A 46 2.12 -1.46 -11.75
CA THR A 46 1.72 -0.27 -12.50
C THR A 46 0.25 -0.27 -12.95
N GLN A 47 -0.42 -1.43 -12.90
CA GLN A 47 -1.81 -1.57 -13.32
C GLN A 47 -2.75 -0.81 -12.37
N ASN A 48 -3.86 -0.27 -12.90
CA ASN A 48 -4.91 0.33 -12.11
C ASN A 48 -5.92 -0.73 -11.60
N VAL A 49 -5.61 -1.32 -10.44
CA VAL A 49 -6.47 -2.23 -9.66
C VAL A 49 -6.76 -1.65 -8.27
N ALA A 50 -7.83 -2.10 -7.64
CA ALA A 50 -8.05 -1.86 -6.22
C ALA A 50 -6.97 -2.58 -5.39
N ARG A 51 -6.29 -1.85 -4.50
CA ARG A 51 -5.25 -2.45 -3.65
C ARG A 51 -5.15 -1.82 -2.28
N VAL A 52 -4.58 -2.59 -1.37
CA VAL A 52 -4.08 -2.17 -0.07
C VAL A 52 -2.58 -2.41 -0.04
N TYR A 53 -1.83 -1.44 0.45
CA TYR A 53 -0.42 -1.61 0.79
C TYR A 53 -0.25 -1.66 2.30
N LEU A 54 0.72 -2.45 2.73
CA LEU A 54 1.14 -2.56 4.12
C LEU A 54 2.55 -1.98 4.23
N ILE A 55 2.77 -1.13 5.23
CA ILE A 55 4.11 -0.70 5.63
C ILE A 55 4.53 -1.54 6.83
N VAL A 56 5.62 -2.28 6.67
CA VAL A 56 6.11 -3.25 7.66
C VAL A 56 7.49 -2.82 8.13
N VAL A 57 7.71 -2.79 9.44
CA VAL A 57 8.99 -2.43 10.07
C VAL A 57 9.41 -3.59 10.96
N ASN A 58 10.57 -4.20 10.67
CA ASN A 58 11.08 -5.37 11.40
C ASN A 58 10.04 -6.48 11.59
N GLY A 59 9.24 -6.73 10.54
CA GLY A 59 8.16 -7.73 10.57
C GLY A 59 6.82 -7.25 11.13
N GLU A 60 6.75 -6.10 11.81
CA GLU A 60 5.50 -5.57 12.37
C GLU A 60 4.79 -4.63 11.39
N ILE A 61 3.47 -4.81 11.22
CA ILE A 61 2.63 -3.93 10.41
C ILE A 61 2.44 -2.60 11.14
N LYS A 62 2.97 -1.53 10.54
CA LYS A 62 2.87 -0.16 11.05
C LYS A 62 1.78 0.67 10.39
N LYS A 63 1.47 0.40 9.11
CA LYS A 63 0.40 1.08 8.36
C LYS A 63 -0.35 0.15 7.45
N ILE A 64 -1.66 0.34 7.37
CA ILE A 64 -2.53 -0.17 6.31
C ILE A 64 -3.04 1.04 5.52
N GLY A 65 -2.90 1.02 4.19
CA GLY A 65 -3.39 2.10 3.34
C GLY A 65 -3.90 1.61 2.00
N GLY A 66 -5.02 2.14 1.56
CA GLY A 66 -5.62 1.82 0.27
C GLY A 66 -5.20 2.75 -0.87
N SER A 67 -5.20 2.24 -2.09
CA SER A 67 -4.95 3.02 -3.31
C SER A 67 -5.60 2.41 -4.55
N GLN A 68 -5.91 3.28 -5.51
CA GLN A 68 -6.30 2.95 -6.87
C GLN A 68 -5.74 4.01 -7.83
N ALA A 69 -4.50 4.45 -7.59
CA ALA A 69 -3.86 5.51 -8.36
C ALA A 69 -3.55 5.07 -9.80
N ASP A 70 -3.66 6.02 -10.73
CA ASP A 70 -3.11 5.87 -12.08
C ASP A 70 -1.58 5.68 -12.00
N GLY A 71 -1.07 4.66 -12.70
CA GLY A 71 0.31 4.18 -12.55
C GLY A 71 0.53 3.22 -11.37
N GLY A 72 -0.55 2.79 -10.71
CA GLY A 72 -0.56 1.69 -9.76
C GLY A 72 0.16 1.97 -8.44
N ILE A 73 0.66 0.91 -7.80
CA ILE A 73 1.34 1.03 -6.51
C ILE A 73 2.65 1.82 -6.61
N LYS A 74 3.35 1.76 -7.75
CA LYS A 74 4.56 2.57 -7.97
C LYS A 74 4.28 4.06 -7.88
N SER A 75 3.18 4.52 -8.47
CA SER A 75 2.75 5.92 -8.38
C SER A 75 2.45 6.33 -6.93
N THR A 76 1.77 5.43 -6.19
CA THR A 76 1.46 5.63 -4.77
C THR A 76 2.72 5.76 -3.91
N LEU A 77 3.67 4.82 -4.05
CA LEU A 77 4.89 4.81 -3.24
C LEU A 77 5.90 5.87 -3.64
N ASN A 78 5.86 6.34 -4.89
CA ASN A 78 6.74 7.41 -5.35
C ASN A 78 6.55 8.71 -4.55
N ILE A 79 5.34 8.97 -4.04
CA ILE A 79 5.08 10.12 -3.17
C ILE A 79 5.84 9.99 -1.84
N TYR A 80 5.95 8.76 -1.30
CA TYR A 80 6.71 8.50 -0.07
C TYR A 80 8.23 8.51 -0.28
N LYS A 81 8.70 8.60 -1.53
CA LYS A 81 10.14 8.64 -1.84
C LYS A 81 10.83 9.88 -1.27
N ASP A 82 10.15 11.02 -1.33
CA ASP A 82 10.66 12.31 -0.88
C ASP A 82 9.61 13.14 -0.12
N GLY A 83 8.53 12.50 0.34
CA GLY A 83 7.41 13.17 1.00
C GLY A 83 6.52 13.99 0.06
N GLY A 84 6.76 13.92 -1.26
CA GLY A 84 6.02 14.67 -2.26
C GLY A 84 6.43 16.14 -2.32
N VAL A 85 7.60 16.50 -1.77
CA VAL A 85 8.07 17.89 -1.65
C VAL A 85 8.30 18.59 -2.99
N LYS A 86 8.48 17.83 -4.08
CA LYS A 86 8.56 18.37 -5.45
C LYS A 86 7.19 18.74 -6.05
N GLY A 87 6.11 18.29 -5.43
CA GLY A 87 4.74 18.62 -5.81
C GLY A 87 4.10 19.53 -4.78
N ARG A 88 2.86 19.21 -4.42
CA ARG A 88 2.16 19.80 -3.26
C ARG A 88 2.10 18.74 -2.17
N PRO A 89 3.08 18.68 -1.26
CA PRO A 89 3.07 17.69 -0.18
C PRO A 89 1.80 17.90 0.64
N ASN A 90 1.05 16.82 0.85
CA ASN A 90 -0.05 16.83 1.83
C ASN A 90 0.48 16.25 3.15
N ILE A 91 -0.15 16.65 4.26
CA ILE A 91 0.27 16.25 5.61
C ILE A 91 0.40 14.73 5.77
N ARG A 92 -0.50 13.95 5.15
CA ARG A 92 -0.42 12.47 5.20
C ARG A 92 0.82 11.94 4.50
N SER A 93 1.09 12.43 3.29
CA SER A 93 2.21 11.99 2.46
C SER A 93 3.55 12.35 3.10
N PHE A 94 3.65 13.57 3.62
CA PHE A 94 4.83 14.01 4.35
C PHE A 94 5.01 13.24 5.66
N GLY A 95 3.94 13.05 6.45
CA GLY A 95 3.99 12.31 7.70
C GLY A 95 4.41 10.85 7.53
N VAL A 96 3.90 10.16 6.49
CA VAL A 96 4.36 8.80 6.18
C VAL A 96 5.83 8.79 5.76
N TRP A 97 6.27 9.73 4.92
CA TRP A 97 7.70 9.86 4.59
C TRP A 97 8.56 10.14 5.85
N TYR A 98 8.09 10.99 6.75
CA TYR A 98 8.77 11.30 8.01
C TYR A 98 8.98 10.03 8.85
N PHE A 99 7.92 9.24 9.05
CA PHE A 99 8.02 7.96 9.77
C PHE A 99 9.01 7.00 9.09
N LEU A 100 8.92 6.85 7.77
CA LEU A 100 9.84 6.00 7.02
C LEU A 100 11.29 6.45 7.16
N TYR A 101 11.54 7.76 6.99
CA TYR A 101 12.88 8.34 7.03
C TYR A 101 13.53 8.20 8.40
N HIS A 102 12.83 8.55 9.48
CA HIS A 102 13.39 8.42 10.82
C HIS A 102 13.54 6.96 11.25
N THR A 103 12.64 6.07 10.83
CA THR A 103 12.74 4.63 11.13
C THR A 103 13.94 4.00 10.43
N ILE A 104 14.21 4.33 9.16
CA ILE A 104 15.33 3.72 8.45
C ILE A 104 16.69 4.18 9.01
N LEU A 105 16.78 5.39 9.54
CA LEU A 105 17.99 5.90 10.21
C LEU A 105 18.36 5.12 11.47
N THR A 106 17.42 4.40 12.09
CA THR A 106 17.74 3.51 13.23
C THR A 106 18.30 2.16 12.80
N GLY A 107 18.48 1.93 11.49
CA GLY A 107 18.88 0.64 10.93
C GLY A 107 17.75 -0.39 10.87
N ALA A 108 16.50 0.02 11.10
CA ALA A 108 15.35 -0.88 10.97
C ALA A 108 15.11 -1.29 9.51
N LYS A 109 14.69 -2.53 9.31
CA LYS A 109 14.28 -3.04 8.01
C LYS A 109 12.85 -2.59 7.72
N ILE A 110 12.64 -1.95 6.57
CA ILE A 110 11.32 -1.49 6.14
C ILE A 110 10.95 -2.18 4.82
N GLU A 111 9.77 -2.79 4.80
CA GLU A 111 9.25 -3.57 3.68
C GLU A 111 7.84 -3.10 3.31
N PHE A 112 7.52 -3.19 2.03
CA PHE A 112 6.17 -2.94 1.52
C PHE A 112 5.56 -4.24 1.01
N TYR A 113 4.32 -4.47 1.40
CA TYR A 113 3.50 -5.58 0.94
C TYR A 113 2.24 -5.04 0.24
N MET A 114 1.60 -5.87 -0.57
CA MET A 114 0.39 -5.54 -1.30
C MET A 114 -0.64 -6.66 -1.21
N ILE A 115 -1.91 -6.27 -1.09
CA ILE A 115 -3.10 -7.09 -1.31
C ILE A 115 -3.86 -6.41 -2.45
N TYR A 116 -4.34 -7.15 -3.45
CA TYR A 116 -5.12 -6.56 -4.53
C TYR A 116 -6.31 -7.43 -4.92
N GLN A 117 -7.32 -6.79 -5.50
CA GLN A 117 -8.44 -7.46 -6.14
C GLN A 117 -8.29 -7.30 -7.65
N PRO A 118 -8.30 -8.40 -8.45
CA PRO A 118 -8.33 -8.31 -9.90
C PRO A 118 -9.54 -7.52 -10.39
N ASN A 119 -9.35 -6.76 -11.46
CA ASN A 119 -10.46 -6.17 -12.20
C ASN A 119 -11.30 -7.27 -12.87
N PHE A 120 -12.54 -6.93 -13.21
CA PHE A 120 -13.51 -7.88 -13.75
C PHE A 120 -14.41 -7.24 -14.80
N GLU A 121 -14.98 -8.08 -15.66
CA GLU A 121 -16.00 -7.64 -16.62
C GLU A 121 -17.36 -7.59 -15.93
N THR A 122 -18.10 -6.50 -16.14
CA THR A 122 -19.43 -6.31 -15.56
C THR A 122 -20.28 -5.35 -16.40
N GLN A 123 -21.55 -5.18 -15.99
CA GLN A 123 -22.44 -4.17 -16.52
C GLN A 123 -22.84 -3.18 -15.44
N VAL A 124 -22.79 -1.89 -15.77
CA VAL A 124 -23.19 -0.81 -14.85
C VAL A 124 -24.36 -0.03 -15.42
N LYS A 125 -25.22 0.49 -14.55
CA LYS A 125 -26.34 1.34 -14.96
C LYS A 125 -25.81 2.67 -15.50
N GLY A 126 -26.06 2.95 -16.77
CA GLY A 126 -25.96 4.26 -17.39
C GLY A 126 -27.33 4.94 -17.49
N LEU A 127 -27.34 6.19 -17.97
CA LEU A 127 -28.56 7.00 -18.10
C LEU A 127 -29.62 6.35 -19.03
N PHE A 128 -29.17 5.60 -20.04
CA PHE A 128 -30.03 5.04 -21.10
C PHE A 128 -30.05 3.51 -21.15
N GLY A 129 -29.46 2.84 -20.16
CA GLY A 129 -29.35 1.38 -20.15
C GLY A 129 -28.07 0.89 -19.48
N PHE A 130 -27.81 -0.40 -19.58
CA PHE A 130 -26.58 -0.99 -19.05
C PHE A 130 -25.40 -0.77 -20.00
N CYS A 131 -24.25 -0.39 -19.45
CA CYS A 131 -22.98 -0.28 -20.18
C CYS A 131 -22.06 -1.41 -19.76
N ALA A 132 -21.53 -2.17 -20.72
CA ALA A 132 -20.51 -3.18 -20.47
C ALA A 132 -19.16 -2.51 -20.17
N ILE A 133 -18.54 -2.89 -19.06
CA ILE A 133 -17.22 -2.44 -18.63
C ILE A 133 -16.34 -3.67 -18.52
N LYS A 134 -15.28 -3.74 -19.33
CA LYS A 134 -14.38 -4.92 -19.39
C LYS A 134 -13.36 -4.99 -18.26
N ASP A 135 -13.01 -3.84 -17.68
CA ASP A 135 -11.93 -3.70 -16.71
C ASP A 135 -12.43 -2.92 -15.49
N ALA A 136 -13.58 -3.32 -14.95
CA ALA A 136 -14.13 -2.68 -13.77
C ALA A 136 -13.31 -3.04 -12.53
N SER A 137 -13.10 -2.06 -11.65
CA SER A 137 -12.46 -2.28 -10.35
C SER A 137 -13.44 -1.98 -9.24
N ILE A 138 -13.38 -2.75 -8.16
CA ILE A 138 -14.07 -2.36 -6.93
C ILE A 138 -13.38 -1.15 -6.29
N SER A 139 -14.04 -0.46 -5.37
CA SER A 139 -13.36 0.58 -4.60
C SER A 139 -12.31 -0.05 -3.68
N TYR A 140 -11.08 0.47 -3.71
CA TYR A 140 -10.04 0.07 -2.75
C TYR A 140 -10.48 0.23 -1.29
N LYS A 141 -11.45 1.10 -1.00
CA LYS A 141 -11.99 1.31 0.35
C LYS A 141 -12.63 0.06 0.92
N LEU A 142 -13.18 -0.83 0.07
CA LEU A 142 -13.72 -2.11 0.52
C LEU A 142 -12.61 -3.03 1.01
N LEU A 143 -11.49 -3.12 0.29
CA LEU A 143 -10.32 -3.88 0.72
C LEU A 143 -9.72 -3.28 1.99
N GLU A 144 -9.52 -1.96 2.02
CA GLU A 144 -8.95 -1.25 3.17
C GLU A 144 -9.79 -1.49 4.43
N GLN A 145 -11.12 -1.40 4.33
CA GLN A 145 -12.02 -1.66 5.44
C GLN A 145 -11.95 -3.12 5.90
N ALA A 146 -11.89 -4.09 4.99
CA ALA A 146 -11.72 -5.50 5.34
C ALA A 146 -10.40 -5.71 6.12
N CYS A 147 -9.28 -5.22 5.60
CA CYS A 147 -7.98 -5.33 6.25
C CYS A 147 -7.94 -4.64 7.63
N LEU A 148 -8.53 -3.45 7.76
CA LEU A 148 -8.60 -2.74 9.04
C LEU A 148 -9.49 -3.47 10.06
N THR A 149 -10.58 -4.09 9.60
CA THR A 149 -11.46 -4.90 10.45
C THR A 149 -10.72 -6.13 10.97
N ASP A 150 -10.02 -6.86 10.08
CA ASP A 150 -9.19 -8.00 10.46
C ASP A 150 -8.10 -7.59 11.46
N TYR A 151 -7.43 -6.45 11.23
CA TYR A 151 -6.41 -5.95 12.16
C TYR A 151 -6.99 -5.69 13.55
N ARG A 152 -8.10 -4.94 13.63
CA ARG A 152 -8.77 -4.61 14.90
C ARG A 152 -9.20 -5.85 15.67
N ASN A 153 -9.81 -6.81 14.98
CA ASN A 153 -10.25 -8.07 15.58
C ASN A 153 -9.10 -8.87 16.22
N ASN A 154 -7.87 -8.66 15.76
CA ASN A 154 -6.67 -9.36 16.24
C ASN A 154 -5.71 -8.45 17.03
N SER A 155 -6.10 -7.21 17.34
CA SER A 155 -5.25 -6.22 18.00
C SER A 155 -5.99 -5.42 19.08
N ASN A 156 -6.95 -6.03 19.77
CA ASN A 156 -7.75 -5.38 20.82
C ASN A 156 -8.40 -4.06 20.33
N ASP A 157 -8.96 -4.08 19.12
CA ASP A 157 -9.58 -2.92 18.45
C ASP A 157 -8.62 -1.75 18.14
N ALA A 158 -7.31 -1.93 18.33
CA ALA A 158 -6.31 -0.95 17.95
C ALA A 158 -6.17 -0.85 16.43
N LEU A 159 -5.77 0.33 15.95
CA LEU A 159 -5.31 0.56 14.58
C LEU A 159 -3.78 0.42 14.51
N PRO A 160 -3.22 0.19 13.31
CA PRO A 160 -1.77 0.29 13.12
C PRO A 160 -1.26 1.68 13.53
N GLU A 161 -0.09 1.71 14.15
CA GLU A 161 0.49 2.91 14.78
C GLU A 161 0.53 4.13 13.84
N TRP A 162 0.86 3.92 12.55
CA TRP A 162 1.02 4.97 11.55
C TRP A 162 -0.27 5.26 10.76
N ASN A 163 -1.41 4.69 11.15
CA ASN A 163 -2.75 5.15 10.76
C ASN A 163 -3.19 6.33 11.64
N VAL A 164 -2.35 7.36 11.70
CA VAL A 164 -2.46 8.51 12.61
C VAL A 164 -3.76 9.28 12.40
N GLN A 165 -4.11 9.58 11.14
CA GLN A 165 -5.34 10.29 10.82
C GLN A 165 -6.59 9.46 11.17
N GLU A 166 -6.58 8.16 10.90
CA GLU A 166 -7.71 7.28 11.26
C GLU A 166 -7.85 7.10 12.78
N GLN A 167 -6.79 7.37 13.55
CA GLN A 167 -6.81 7.47 15.01
C GLN A 167 -7.23 8.87 15.51
N GLY A 168 -7.47 9.85 14.64
CA GLY A 168 -7.82 11.22 15.02
C GLY A 168 -6.65 12.04 15.58
N LYS A 169 -5.41 11.68 15.24
CA LYS A 169 -4.17 12.35 15.65
C LYS A 169 -3.58 13.17 14.49
N ASP A 170 -2.66 14.08 14.80
CA ASP A 170 -1.87 14.89 13.86
C ASP A 170 -0.35 14.64 13.96
#